data_AF-A0A6P0MR56-F1
#
_entry.id   AF-A0A6P0MR56-F1
#
_cell.length_a   1.000
_cell.length_b   1.000
_cell.length_c   1.000
_cell.angle_alpha   90.00
_cell.angle_beta   90.00
_cell.angle_gamma   90.00
#
_symmetry.space_group_name_H-M   'P 1'
#
loop_
_entity.id
_entity.type
_entity.pdbx_description
1 polymer ?
#
loop_
_entity_poly.entity_id
_entity_poly.type
_entity_poly.pdbx_seq_one_letter_code
_entity_poly.pdbx_strand_id
1 'polypeptide(L)'
;MPTSEHRTFQLNFEKPLVELEKRIEQIRELAAENKVDVSDQIRQLEARATQLRQEIFSSLSPGQRLQLARHPRRPSTLDYIQAISDQWIELHGDRGGSDDPALVGGIGSLNGRSVVILGHQKGRDTKDNVARNFGMASPGGYRKAMRLMEHANRFSMPILTFIDTPGAWPGVEGEKLGQGEAIAYNLREMFRLDVPIICTVIGEGGSGGALGIGVGDRLLMFEHSVYTVASPEACAAILWKDATKSQQAASALRITAWDLKELGIIDHILPEPLGGAHANPLATASILKNVLIENLEELSELTTQQRQDLRYHKFRNIGVFTELSANHC
;
A
#
# COMPACT_ATOMS: atom_id res chain seq x y z
N MET A 1 13.02 11.50 32.57
CA MET A 1 12.60 10.62 31.46
C MET A 1 12.00 11.51 30.40
N PRO A 2 12.41 11.42 29.12
CA PRO A 2 11.88 12.31 28.12
C PRO A 2 10.44 11.89 27.84
N THR A 3 9.49 12.71 28.28
CA THR A 3 8.10 12.69 27.86
C THR A 3 8.06 12.85 26.35
N SER A 4 7.81 11.77 25.63
CA SER A 4 7.53 11.85 24.20
C SER A 4 6.18 12.51 24.04
N GLU A 5 6.19 13.82 23.79
CA GLU A 5 5.05 14.51 23.19
C GLU A 5 4.81 13.90 21.81
N HIS A 6 4.06 12.79 21.80
CA HIS A 6 3.56 12.19 20.59
C HIS A 6 2.55 13.17 20.02
N ARG A 7 2.94 13.93 18.99
CA ARG A 7 1.98 14.57 18.09
C ARG A 7 1.12 13.47 17.50
N THR A 8 -0.03 13.22 18.12
CA THR A 8 -1.02 12.27 17.66
C THR A 8 -1.66 12.91 16.44
N PHE A 9 -1.21 12.52 15.25
CA PHE A 9 -1.97 12.81 14.04
C PHE A 9 -3.34 12.15 14.23
N GLN A 10 -4.40 12.95 14.19
CA GLN A 10 -5.74 12.52 14.56
C GLN A 10 -6.67 12.67 13.36
N LEU A 11 -7.31 11.58 12.95
CA LEU A 11 -8.33 11.64 11.92
C LEU A 11 -9.65 12.12 12.51
N ASN A 12 -10.42 12.87 11.70
CA ASN A 12 -11.65 13.50 12.18
C ASN A 12 -12.68 12.48 12.70
N PHE A 13 -12.75 11.30 12.08
CA PHE A 13 -13.68 10.24 12.48
C PHE A 13 -13.25 9.51 13.76
N GLU A 14 -12.00 9.67 14.20
CA GLU A 14 -11.49 9.09 15.45
C GLU A 14 -11.72 10.00 16.66
N LYS A 15 -12.20 11.25 16.46
CA LYS A 15 -12.43 12.21 17.54
C LYS A 15 -13.21 11.65 18.74
N PRO A 16 -14.36 10.97 18.56
CA PRO A 16 -15.10 10.43 19.70
C PRO A 16 -14.30 9.40 20.51
N LEU A 17 -13.46 8.61 19.83
CA LEU A 17 -12.61 7.61 20.47
C LEU A 17 -11.45 8.26 21.24
N VAL A 18 -10.75 9.20 20.62
CA VAL A 18 -9.62 9.91 21.25
C VAL A 18 -10.09 10.71 22.48
N GLU A 19 -11.26 11.34 22.42
CA GLU A 19 -11.84 12.04 23.57
C GLU A 19 -12.16 11.09 24.73
N LEU A 20 -12.70 9.90 24.42
CA LEU A 20 -12.96 8.88 25.42
C LEU A 20 -11.67 8.34 26.05
N GLU A 21 -10.64 8.06 25.24
CA GLU A 21 -9.33 7.61 25.72
C GLU A 21 -8.64 8.67 26.60
N LYS A 22 -8.68 9.95 26.21
CA LYS A 22 -8.18 11.05 27.04
C LYS A 22 -8.91 11.14 28.38
N ARG A 23 -10.23 10.93 28.38
CA ARG A 23 -11.01 10.94 29.62
C ARG A 23 -10.67 9.75 30.52
N ILE A 24 -10.40 8.57 29.95
CA ILE A 24 -9.92 7.40 30.70
C ILE A 24 -8.58 7.72 31.38
N GLU A 25 -7.66 8.34 30.64
CA GLU A 25 -6.34 8.69 31.18
C GLU A 25 -6.43 9.75 32.28
N GLN A 26 -7.24 10.79 32.10
CA GLN A 26 -7.49 11.78 33.14
C GLN A 26 -8.09 11.17 34.41
N ILE A 27 -9.00 10.21 34.28
CA ILE A 27 -9.57 9.49 35.43
C ILE A 27 -8.49 8.65 36.13
N ARG A 28 -7.59 8.02 35.38
CA ARG A 28 -6.44 7.28 35.94
C ARG A 28 -5.50 8.18 36.73
N GLU A 29 -5.12 9.31 36.16
CA GLU A 29 -4.23 10.29 36.80
C GLU A 29 -4.87 10.82 38.10
N LEU A 30 -6.13 11.26 38.04
CA LEU A 30 -6.85 11.78 39.22
C LEU A 30 -7.05 10.71 40.31
N ALA A 31 -7.33 9.47 39.92
CA ALA A 31 -7.50 8.38 40.89
C ALA A 31 -6.18 8.02 41.58
N ALA A 32 -5.07 8.04 40.84
CA ALA A 32 -3.73 7.84 41.39
C ALA A 32 -3.35 8.95 42.36
N GLU A 33 -3.63 10.22 42.02
CA GLU A 33 -3.37 11.38 42.88
C GLU A 33 -4.21 11.35 44.17
N ASN A 34 -5.50 11.04 44.06
CA ASN A 34 -6.43 11.05 45.18
C ASN A 34 -6.50 9.72 45.94
N LYS A 35 -5.74 8.69 45.51
CA LYS A 35 -5.73 7.33 46.08
C LYS A 35 -7.13 6.70 46.18
N VAL A 36 -7.95 6.92 45.15
CA VAL A 36 -9.32 6.36 45.04
C VAL A 36 -9.30 5.17 44.10
N ASP A 37 -9.97 4.08 44.48
CA ASP A 37 -10.15 2.95 43.56
C ASP A 37 -11.28 3.23 42.57
N VAL A 38 -10.93 3.35 41.29
CA VAL A 38 -11.84 3.51 40.15
C VAL A 38 -11.64 2.39 39.13
N SER A 39 -11.02 1.27 39.52
CA SER A 39 -10.62 0.19 38.61
C SER A 39 -11.80 -0.37 37.81
N ASP A 40 -12.97 -0.54 38.44
CA ASP A 40 -14.18 -1.00 37.74
C ASP A 40 -14.68 -0.01 36.69
N GLN A 41 -14.65 1.28 37.00
CA GLN A 41 -15.09 2.34 36.10
C GLN A 41 -14.14 2.46 34.89
N ILE A 42 -12.83 2.36 35.13
CA ILE A 42 -11.82 2.30 34.06
C ILE A 42 -12.09 1.10 33.17
N ARG A 43 -12.27 -0.11 33.72
CA ARG A 43 -12.56 -1.32 32.94
C ARG A 43 -13.79 -1.15 32.03
N GLN A 44 -14.87 -0.57 32.56
CA GLN A 44 -16.08 -0.30 31.78
C GLN A 44 -15.83 0.70 30.66
N LEU A 45 -15.09 1.78 30.91
CA LEU A 45 -14.77 2.78 29.90
C LEU A 45 -13.83 2.22 28.82
N GLU A 46 -12.86 1.37 29.19
CA GLU A 46 -11.96 0.69 28.23
C GLU A 46 -12.70 -0.30 27.33
N ALA A 47 -13.65 -1.06 27.91
CA ALA A 47 -14.54 -1.91 27.14
C ALA A 47 -15.38 -1.09 26.15
N ARG A 48 -15.91 0.06 26.60
CA ARG A 48 -16.66 0.98 25.74
C ARG A 48 -15.80 1.58 24.64
N ALA A 49 -14.55 1.95 24.93
CA ALA A 49 -13.61 2.46 23.94
C ALA A 49 -13.28 1.40 22.88
N THR A 50 -13.09 0.15 23.32
CA THR A 50 -12.85 -0.97 22.39
C THR A 50 -14.05 -1.20 21.47
N GLN A 51 -15.27 -1.21 22.01
CA GLN A 51 -16.49 -1.31 21.21
C GLN A 51 -16.63 -0.15 20.22
N LEU A 52 -16.44 1.09 20.69
CA LEU A 52 -16.52 2.27 19.83
C LEU A 52 -15.48 2.23 18.70
N ARG A 53 -14.26 1.75 18.99
CA ARG A 53 -13.22 1.55 17.97
C ARG A 53 -13.67 0.53 16.92
N GLN A 54 -14.25 -0.59 17.33
CA GLN A 54 -14.78 -1.59 16.39
C GLN A 54 -15.91 -1.00 15.52
N GLU A 55 -16.85 -0.28 16.13
CA GLU A 55 -17.96 0.37 15.42
C GLU A 55 -17.42 1.32 14.35
N ILE A 56 -16.52 2.25 14.71
CA ILE A 56 -15.91 3.22 13.79
C ILE A 56 -15.20 2.52 12.62
N PHE A 57 -14.33 1.55 12.90
CA PHE A 57 -13.49 0.93 11.88
C PHE A 57 -14.25 -0.07 10.99
N SER A 58 -15.35 -0.64 11.47
CA SER A 58 -16.22 -1.52 10.68
C SER A 58 -17.06 -0.79 9.63
N SER A 59 -17.37 0.50 9.85
CA SER A 59 -18.27 1.29 8.99
C SER A 59 -17.57 2.41 8.23
N LEU A 60 -16.27 2.28 7.95
CA LEU A 60 -15.50 3.32 7.28
C LEU A 60 -15.93 3.52 5.82
N SER A 61 -16.19 4.77 5.45
CA SER A 61 -16.43 5.16 4.07
C SER A 61 -15.15 5.08 3.22
N PRO A 62 -15.25 5.02 1.88
CA PRO A 62 -14.08 5.03 0.99
C PRO A 62 -13.14 6.21 1.24
N GLY A 63 -13.69 7.40 1.52
CA GLY A 63 -12.90 8.59 1.86
C GLY A 63 -12.16 8.47 3.19
N GLN A 64 -12.76 7.82 4.19
CA GLN A 64 -12.10 7.56 5.48
C GLN A 64 -11.01 6.49 5.35
N ARG A 65 -11.21 5.46 4.51
CA ARG A 65 -10.17 4.48 4.17
C ARG A 65 -9.00 5.15 3.44
N LEU A 66 -9.27 6.07 2.50
CA LEU A 66 -8.22 6.88 1.87
C LEU A 66 -7.42 7.70 2.90
N GLN A 67 -8.07 8.26 3.92
CA GLN A 67 -7.38 8.96 5.01
C GLN A 67 -6.46 8.02 5.82
N LEU A 68 -6.87 6.77 6.05
CA LEU A 68 -6.02 5.75 6.67
C LEU A 68 -4.87 5.32 5.77
N ALA A 69 -5.10 5.14 4.47
CA ALA A 69 -4.06 4.86 3.48
C ALA A 69 -2.98 5.96 3.43
N ARG A 70 -3.39 7.20 3.66
CA ARG A 70 -2.51 8.39 3.72
C ARG A 70 -2.05 8.73 5.13
N HIS A 71 -2.31 7.89 6.12
CA HIS A 71 -1.95 8.17 7.51
C HIS A 71 -0.41 8.33 7.64
N PRO A 72 0.12 9.41 8.26
CA PRO A 72 1.56 9.67 8.30
C PRO A 72 2.39 8.60 9.01
N ARG A 73 1.75 7.81 9.89
CA ARG A 73 2.39 6.68 10.59
C ARG A 73 2.09 5.32 9.96
N ARG A 74 1.43 5.28 8.81
CA ARG A 74 1.20 4.01 8.09
C ARG A 74 2.58 3.42 7.74
N PRO A 75 2.82 2.12 8.03
CA PRO A 75 4.12 1.53 7.75
C PRO A 75 4.45 1.60 6.25
N SER A 76 5.67 2.03 5.96
CA SER A 76 6.24 2.17 4.62
C SER A 76 7.00 0.91 4.19
N THR A 77 7.44 0.85 2.93
CA THR A 77 8.17 -0.29 2.37
C THR A 77 9.34 -0.77 3.24
N LEU A 78 10.21 0.14 3.70
CA LEU A 78 11.35 -0.22 4.55
C LEU A 78 10.92 -0.75 5.94
N ASP A 79 9.77 -0.33 6.46
CA ASP A 79 9.25 -0.83 7.74
C ASP A 79 8.86 -2.31 7.63
N TYR A 80 8.19 -2.67 6.53
CA TYR A 80 7.86 -4.06 6.24
C TYR A 80 9.10 -4.89 5.99
N ILE A 81 10.04 -4.41 5.16
CA ILE A 81 11.30 -5.13 4.87
C ILE A 81 12.04 -5.44 6.17
N GLN A 82 12.21 -4.45 7.04
CA GLN A 82 12.91 -4.61 8.32
C GLN A 82 12.20 -5.62 9.24
N ALA A 83 10.87 -5.69 9.20
CA ALA A 83 10.08 -6.57 10.06
C ALA A 83 9.98 -8.01 9.53
N ILE A 84 9.96 -8.22 8.21
CA ILE A 84 9.70 -9.53 7.61
C ILE A 84 10.95 -10.26 7.12
N SER A 85 12.02 -9.51 6.79
CA SER A 85 13.22 -10.05 6.16
C SER A 85 14.33 -10.28 7.18
N ASP A 86 14.92 -11.47 7.17
CA ASP A 86 15.99 -11.83 8.13
C ASP A 86 17.35 -11.22 7.74
N GLN A 87 17.53 -10.96 6.44
CA GLN A 87 18.70 -10.31 5.86
C GLN A 87 18.23 -9.24 4.88
N TRP A 88 18.96 -8.14 4.75
CA TRP A 88 18.62 -7.08 3.81
C TRP A 88 19.87 -6.42 3.24
N ILE A 89 19.92 -6.33 1.92
CA ILE A 89 20.94 -5.59 1.19
C ILE A 89 20.21 -4.70 0.18
N GLU A 90 20.15 -3.40 0.48
CA GLU A 90 19.60 -2.41 -0.45
C GLU A 90 20.54 -2.23 -1.65
N LEU A 91 19.97 -2.16 -2.86
CA LEU A 91 20.69 -2.03 -4.11
C LEU A 91 20.27 -0.76 -4.85
N HIS A 92 21.25 0.12 -5.05
CA HIS A 92 21.02 1.47 -5.58
C HIS A 92 21.20 1.59 -7.09
N GLY A 93 20.59 2.62 -7.66
CA GLY A 93 20.82 3.13 -9.01
C GLY A 93 20.11 2.38 -10.14
N ASP A 94 19.86 3.06 -11.25
CA ASP A 94 19.28 2.52 -12.48
C ASP A 94 20.32 2.16 -13.55
N ARG A 95 21.60 2.48 -13.32
CA ARG A 95 22.72 2.42 -14.31
C ARG A 95 22.59 3.42 -15.47
N GLY A 96 21.57 4.27 -15.47
CA GLY A 96 21.38 5.42 -16.37
C GLY A 96 21.77 6.76 -15.74
N GLY A 97 22.20 6.77 -14.47
CA GLY A 97 22.69 7.96 -13.76
C GLY A 97 21.76 8.46 -12.66
N SER A 98 20.70 7.73 -12.33
CA SER A 98 19.75 8.08 -11.27
C SER A 98 19.67 6.99 -10.20
N ASP A 99 19.66 7.39 -8.93
CA ASP A 99 19.19 6.54 -7.83
C ASP A 99 17.99 7.24 -7.17
N ASP A 100 16.79 6.86 -7.59
CA ASP A 100 15.57 7.53 -7.15
C ASP A 100 15.21 7.13 -5.70
N PRO A 101 15.19 8.09 -4.75
CA PRO A 101 14.89 7.79 -3.35
C PRO A 101 13.42 7.40 -3.13
N ALA A 102 12.50 7.73 -4.04
CA ALA A 102 11.08 7.40 -3.93
C ALA A 102 10.77 5.92 -4.19
N LEU A 103 11.74 5.15 -4.72
CA LEU A 103 11.61 3.71 -4.96
C LEU A 103 12.83 3.00 -4.39
N VAL A 104 12.65 2.18 -3.37
CA VAL A 104 13.73 1.40 -2.75
C VAL A 104 13.67 -0.04 -3.23
N GLY A 105 14.78 -0.76 -3.16
CA GLY A 105 14.77 -2.18 -3.47
C GLY A 105 16.11 -2.86 -3.28
N GLY A 106 16.09 -4.18 -3.17
CA GLY A 106 17.26 -4.95 -2.76
C GLY A 106 16.97 -6.44 -2.64
N ILE A 107 17.95 -7.17 -2.11
CA ILE A 107 17.85 -8.61 -1.86
C ILE A 107 17.55 -8.82 -0.38
N GLY A 108 16.53 -9.63 -0.11
CA GLY A 108 16.12 -10.03 1.23
C GLY A 108 16.06 -11.55 1.38
N SER A 109 15.77 -11.98 2.61
CA SER A 109 15.51 -13.38 2.97
C SER A 109 14.14 -13.47 3.62
N LEU A 110 13.21 -14.19 2.99
CA LEU A 110 11.88 -14.45 3.52
C LEU A 110 11.77 -15.94 3.86
N ASN A 111 11.74 -16.26 5.16
CA ASN A 111 11.67 -17.64 5.65
C ASN A 111 12.78 -18.54 5.07
N GLY A 112 14.01 -18.03 5.03
CA GLY A 112 15.18 -18.72 4.46
C GLY A 112 15.26 -18.73 2.93
N ARG A 113 14.28 -18.14 2.22
CA ARG A 113 14.29 -18.03 0.75
C ARG A 113 14.77 -16.65 0.32
N SER A 114 15.78 -16.61 -0.57
CA SER A 114 16.23 -15.35 -1.18
C SER A 114 15.13 -14.77 -2.09
N VAL A 115 14.82 -13.50 -1.89
CA VAL A 115 13.80 -12.75 -2.64
C VAL A 115 14.35 -11.38 -3.02
N VAL A 116 13.86 -10.82 -4.12
CA VAL A 116 14.04 -9.39 -4.40
C VAL A 116 12.80 -8.64 -3.93
N ILE A 117 13.01 -7.66 -3.05
CA ILE A 117 11.93 -6.80 -2.54
C ILE A 117 12.18 -5.39 -3.06
N LEU A 118 11.15 -4.75 -3.60
CA LEU A 118 11.19 -3.36 -4.03
C LEU A 118 9.85 -2.66 -3.82
N GLY A 119 9.83 -1.35 -3.71
CA GLY A 119 8.58 -0.64 -3.50
C GLY A 119 8.73 0.86 -3.39
N HIS A 120 7.59 1.55 -3.39
CA HIS A 120 7.55 2.98 -3.15
C HIS A 120 7.91 3.28 -1.70
N GLN A 121 8.76 4.28 -1.49
CA GLN A 121 9.16 4.70 -0.15
C GLN A 121 8.67 6.13 0.10
N LYS A 122 7.64 6.27 0.95
CA LYS A 122 7.26 7.55 1.54
C LYS A 122 8.18 7.89 2.71
N GLY A 123 8.24 9.17 3.08
CA GLY A 123 9.01 9.62 4.23
C GLY A 123 8.21 9.59 5.53
N ARG A 124 8.89 9.47 6.67
CA ARG A 124 8.25 9.45 8.01
C ARG A 124 7.91 10.83 8.55
N ASP A 125 8.61 11.86 8.10
CA ASP A 125 8.39 13.26 8.47
C ASP A 125 8.45 14.16 7.25
N THR A 126 8.25 15.46 7.42
CA THR A 126 8.24 16.42 6.29
C THR A 126 9.56 16.43 5.52
N LYS A 127 10.70 16.37 6.22
CA LYS A 127 12.02 16.43 5.58
C LYS A 127 12.28 15.17 4.79
N ASP A 128 11.96 14.01 5.37
CA ASP A 128 12.10 12.72 4.72
C ASP A 128 11.13 12.58 3.53
N ASN A 129 9.90 13.08 3.66
CA ASN A 129 8.94 13.09 2.55
C ASN A 129 9.42 13.91 1.36
N VAL A 130 9.99 15.10 1.60
CA VAL A 130 10.60 15.89 0.52
C VAL A 130 11.77 15.14 -0.12
N ALA A 131 12.65 14.54 0.69
CA ALA A 131 13.80 13.78 0.19
C ALA A 131 13.38 12.56 -0.64
N ARG A 132 12.26 11.93 -0.29
CA ARG A 132 11.68 10.75 -0.95
C ARG A 132 10.64 11.10 -2.01
N ASN A 133 10.51 12.38 -2.36
CA ASN A 133 9.48 12.89 -3.28
C ASN A 133 8.06 12.38 -2.97
N PHE A 134 7.74 12.23 -1.68
CA PHE A 134 6.48 11.69 -1.17
C PHE A 134 6.10 10.30 -1.75
N GLY A 135 7.10 9.49 -2.11
CA GLY A 135 6.90 8.18 -2.74
C GLY A 135 6.51 8.26 -4.23
N MET A 136 6.62 9.44 -4.86
CA MET A 136 6.37 9.62 -6.29
C MET A 136 7.65 9.35 -7.08
N ALA A 137 7.77 8.14 -7.64
CA ALA A 137 8.93 7.79 -8.45
C ALA A 137 8.98 8.60 -9.76
N SER A 138 10.19 9.05 -10.10
CA SER A 138 10.62 9.58 -11.39
C SER A 138 11.00 8.41 -12.33
N PRO A 139 11.37 8.67 -13.60
CA PRO A 139 11.65 7.58 -14.55
C PRO A 139 12.80 6.66 -14.08
N GLY A 140 13.82 7.24 -13.43
CA GLY A 140 14.94 6.50 -12.86
C GLY A 140 14.52 5.49 -11.78
N GLY A 141 13.46 5.77 -11.02
CA GLY A 141 12.89 4.83 -10.06
C GLY A 141 12.32 3.59 -10.74
N TYR A 142 11.51 3.76 -11.79
CA TYR A 142 10.94 2.63 -12.53
C TYR A 142 12.02 1.82 -13.26
N ARG A 143 13.03 2.48 -13.85
CA ARG A 143 14.18 1.79 -14.46
C ARG A 143 15.01 1.02 -13.45
N LYS A 144 15.25 1.59 -12.26
CA LYS A 144 15.86 0.88 -11.13
C LYS A 144 15.03 -0.35 -10.73
N ALA A 145 13.71 -0.20 -10.61
CA ALA A 145 12.82 -1.31 -10.29
C ALA A 145 12.97 -2.45 -11.32
N MET A 146 12.95 -2.13 -12.61
CA MET A 146 13.11 -3.13 -13.67
C MET A 146 14.47 -3.82 -13.62
N ARG A 147 15.55 -3.07 -13.44
CA ARG A 147 16.89 -3.64 -13.26
C ARG A 147 16.95 -4.66 -12.11
N LEU A 148 16.28 -4.37 -10.99
CA LEU A 148 16.21 -5.28 -9.84
C LEU A 148 15.35 -6.51 -10.15
N MET A 149 14.23 -6.35 -10.84
CA MET A 149 13.38 -7.45 -11.27
C MET A 149 14.08 -8.37 -12.29
N GLU A 150 14.85 -7.82 -13.24
CA GLU A 150 15.68 -8.59 -14.16
C GLU A 150 16.79 -9.37 -13.44
N HIS A 151 17.39 -8.76 -12.41
CA HIS A 151 18.35 -9.43 -11.54
C HIS A 151 17.66 -10.61 -10.83
N ALA A 152 16.48 -10.40 -10.26
CA ALA A 152 15.69 -11.47 -9.65
C ALA A 152 15.43 -12.61 -10.64
N ASN A 153 15.00 -12.28 -11.87
CA ASN A 153 14.72 -13.26 -12.91
C ASN A 153 15.96 -14.09 -13.28
N ARG A 154 17.10 -13.44 -13.46
CA ARG A 154 18.38 -14.10 -13.81
C ARG A 154 18.81 -15.12 -12.78
N PHE A 155 18.58 -14.84 -11.50
CA PHE A 155 18.98 -15.70 -10.39
C PHE A 155 17.82 -16.51 -9.81
N SER A 156 16.69 -16.59 -10.54
CA SER A 156 15.51 -17.36 -10.14
C SER A 156 14.96 -16.99 -8.74
N MET A 157 15.09 -15.72 -8.35
CA MET A 157 14.55 -15.21 -7.09
C MET A 157 13.12 -14.66 -7.30
N PRO A 158 12.16 -14.99 -6.42
CA PRO A 158 10.85 -14.34 -6.44
C PRO A 158 10.95 -12.83 -6.21
N ILE A 159 9.97 -12.11 -6.74
CA ILE A 159 9.85 -10.65 -6.64
C ILE A 159 8.66 -10.29 -5.76
N LEU A 160 8.90 -9.44 -4.76
CA LEU A 160 7.87 -8.87 -3.90
C LEU A 160 7.84 -7.36 -4.11
N THR A 161 6.71 -6.82 -4.58
CA THR A 161 6.55 -5.37 -4.77
C THR A 161 5.60 -4.75 -3.75
N PHE A 162 6.01 -3.63 -3.15
CA PHE A 162 5.19 -2.88 -2.20
C PHE A 162 4.78 -1.53 -2.79
N ILE A 163 3.47 -1.38 -3.02
CA ILE A 163 2.86 -0.23 -3.68
C ILE A 163 2.36 0.76 -2.62
N ASP A 164 2.95 1.95 -2.62
CA ASP A 164 2.56 3.07 -1.76
C ASP A 164 2.94 4.42 -2.36
N THR A 165 2.20 4.85 -3.37
CA THR A 165 2.43 6.09 -4.10
C THR A 165 1.12 6.82 -4.40
N PRO A 166 1.08 8.17 -4.27
CA PRO A 166 -0.04 8.94 -4.79
C PRO A 166 -0.04 8.98 -6.32
N GLY A 167 1.07 8.59 -6.96
CA GLY A 167 1.23 8.54 -8.40
C GLY A 167 2.68 8.72 -8.84
N ALA A 168 2.91 8.57 -10.13
CA ALA A 168 4.20 8.88 -10.71
C ALA A 168 4.46 10.40 -10.61
N TRP A 169 5.72 10.82 -10.43
CA TRP A 169 6.03 12.24 -10.28
C TRP A 169 5.65 13.05 -11.54
N PRO A 170 4.74 14.04 -11.45
CA PRO A 170 4.21 14.76 -12.61
C PRO A 170 5.04 16.03 -12.90
N GLY A 171 6.36 15.89 -13.02
CA GLY A 171 7.26 17.03 -13.19
C GLY A 171 7.90 17.12 -14.58
N VAL A 172 8.34 18.33 -14.95
CA VAL A 172 8.95 18.62 -16.27
C VAL A 172 10.16 17.73 -16.55
N GLU A 173 11.03 17.50 -15.57
CA GLU A 173 12.18 16.61 -15.75
C GLU A 173 11.75 15.15 -15.95
N GLY A 174 10.62 14.73 -15.37
CA GLY A 174 10.09 13.38 -15.52
C GLY A 174 9.62 13.16 -16.95
N GLU A 175 8.92 14.14 -17.51
CA GLU A 175 8.49 14.14 -18.92
C GLU A 175 9.70 14.13 -19.87
N LYS A 176 10.69 14.99 -19.65
CA LYS A 176 11.93 15.04 -20.47
C LYS A 176 12.68 13.71 -20.46
N LEU A 177 12.71 13.03 -19.31
CA LEU A 177 13.40 11.76 -19.10
C LEU A 177 12.54 10.54 -19.43
N GLY A 178 11.30 10.71 -19.89
CA GLY A 178 10.43 9.63 -20.36
C GLY A 178 9.66 8.90 -19.25
N GLN A 179 8.87 9.60 -18.45
CA GLN A 179 8.01 8.99 -17.41
C GLN A 179 7.03 7.95 -17.97
N GLY A 180 6.33 8.28 -19.06
CA GLY A 180 5.43 7.35 -19.73
C GLY A 180 6.16 6.13 -20.30
N GLU A 181 7.35 6.33 -20.87
CA GLU A 181 8.19 5.25 -21.41
C GLU A 181 8.65 4.31 -20.30
N ALA A 182 9.19 4.83 -19.20
CA ALA A 182 9.71 4.00 -18.12
C ALA A 182 8.62 3.13 -17.48
N ILE A 183 7.41 3.69 -17.30
CA ILE A 183 6.25 2.92 -16.82
C ILE A 183 5.86 1.87 -17.86
N ALA A 184 5.66 2.25 -19.12
CA ALA A 184 5.23 1.34 -20.18
C ALA A 184 6.23 0.19 -20.41
N TYR A 185 7.53 0.47 -20.32
CA TYR A 185 8.59 -0.53 -20.39
C TYR A 185 8.44 -1.57 -19.27
N ASN A 186 8.27 -1.11 -18.02
CA ASN A 186 8.04 -2.02 -16.90
C ASN A 186 6.80 -2.88 -17.11
N LEU A 187 5.67 -2.28 -17.52
CA LEU A 187 4.45 -3.05 -17.78
C LEU A 187 4.71 -4.18 -18.77
N ARG A 188 5.39 -3.88 -19.88
CA ARG A 188 5.71 -4.87 -20.92
C ARG A 188 6.63 -5.97 -20.41
N GLU A 189 7.74 -5.62 -19.76
CA GLU A 189 8.74 -6.61 -19.35
C GLU A 189 8.30 -7.46 -18.16
N MET A 190 7.51 -6.90 -17.23
CA MET A 190 6.99 -7.66 -16.08
C MET A 190 6.14 -8.86 -16.51
N PHE A 191 5.44 -8.83 -17.65
CA PHE A 191 4.72 -9.99 -18.18
C PHE A 191 5.64 -11.15 -18.58
N ARG A 192 6.91 -10.90 -18.87
CA ARG A 192 7.85 -11.88 -19.43
C ARG A 192 8.74 -12.53 -18.39
N LEU A 193 8.71 -12.06 -17.15
CA LEU A 193 9.54 -12.62 -16.08
C LEU A 193 9.09 -14.04 -15.73
N ASP A 194 10.05 -14.94 -15.54
CA ASP A 194 9.85 -16.36 -15.32
C ASP A 194 9.59 -16.71 -13.84
N VAL A 195 10.01 -15.81 -12.95
CA VAL A 195 9.89 -15.94 -11.50
C VAL A 195 8.52 -15.50 -10.98
N PRO A 196 8.10 -15.99 -9.79
CA PRO A 196 6.90 -15.48 -9.13
C PRO A 196 7.00 -13.99 -8.79
N ILE A 197 5.91 -13.26 -9.00
CA ILE A 197 5.76 -11.85 -8.65
C ILE A 197 4.51 -11.67 -7.79
N ILE A 198 4.69 -11.16 -6.58
CA ILE A 198 3.59 -10.80 -5.68
C ILE A 198 3.64 -9.29 -5.44
N CYS A 199 2.58 -8.60 -5.84
CA CYS A 199 2.40 -7.18 -5.63
C CYS A 199 1.48 -6.95 -4.44
N THR A 200 1.83 -6.04 -3.53
CA THR A 200 0.99 -5.68 -2.38
C THR A 200 0.79 -4.18 -2.32
N VAL A 201 -0.46 -3.71 -2.36
CA VAL A 201 -0.79 -2.31 -2.06
C VAL A 201 -0.80 -2.11 -0.56
N ILE A 202 0.28 -1.54 -0.05
CA ILE A 202 0.47 -1.32 1.38
C ILE A 202 -0.09 0.02 1.85
N GLY A 203 -0.30 0.98 0.96
CA GLY A 203 -0.87 2.31 1.27
C GLY A 203 -1.73 2.85 0.13
N GLU A 204 -1.20 3.78 -0.65
CA GLU A 204 -1.90 4.33 -1.82
C GLU A 204 -1.43 3.68 -3.13
N GLY A 205 -2.35 3.20 -3.95
CA GLY A 205 -2.11 2.70 -5.30
C GLY A 205 -2.49 3.74 -6.35
N GLY A 206 -1.65 4.75 -6.54
CA GLY A 206 -1.91 5.86 -7.46
C GLY A 206 -1.60 5.53 -8.94
N SER A 207 -2.65 5.30 -9.72
CA SER A 207 -2.64 5.31 -11.20
C SER A 207 -1.53 4.45 -11.84
N GLY A 208 -1.01 4.88 -12.99
CA GLY A 208 0.09 4.23 -13.70
C GLY A 208 1.39 4.16 -12.89
N GLY A 209 1.59 5.05 -11.91
CA GLY A 209 2.77 5.02 -11.06
C GLY A 209 2.78 3.84 -10.08
N ALA A 210 1.61 3.45 -9.59
CA ALA A 210 1.43 2.19 -8.86
C ALA A 210 1.56 0.99 -9.81
N LEU A 211 0.91 1.04 -10.97
CA LEU A 211 0.90 -0.05 -11.94
C LEU A 211 2.30 -0.36 -12.51
N GLY A 212 3.20 0.63 -12.58
CA GLY A 212 4.58 0.47 -13.06
C GLY A 212 5.45 -0.52 -12.27
N ILE A 213 4.98 -0.99 -11.10
CA ILE A 213 5.54 -2.13 -10.36
C ILE A 213 4.44 -3.12 -9.89
N GLY A 214 3.26 -3.06 -10.51
CA GLY A 214 2.03 -3.74 -10.08
C GLY A 214 1.58 -4.88 -11.00
N VAL A 215 2.38 -5.25 -11.99
CA VAL A 215 2.10 -6.41 -12.86
C VAL A 215 2.69 -7.67 -12.23
N GLY A 216 1.86 -8.46 -11.57
CA GLY A 216 2.29 -9.70 -10.90
C GLY A 216 1.26 -10.81 -10.93
N ASP A 217 1.70 -12.01 -10.52
CA ASP A 217 0.88 -13.22 -10.46
C ASP A 217 -0.21 -13.10 -9.39
N ARG A 218 0.10 -12.37 -8.31
CA ARG A 218 -0.81 -12.03 -7.22
C ARG A 218 -0.78 -10.53 -6.95
N LEU A 219 -1.96 -9.95 -6.73
CA LEU A 219 -2.16 -8.57 -6.29
C LEU A 219 -2.94 -8.60 -4.98
N LEU A 220 -2.24 -8.24 -3.91
CA LEU A 220 -2.73 -8.19 -2.54
C LEU A 220 -3.02 -6.74 -2.16
N MET A 221 -3.99 -6.52 -1.29
CA MET A 221 -4.24 -5.19 -0.72
C MET A 221 -4.53 -5.31 0.77
N PHE A 222 -3.94 -4.44 1.59
CA PHE A 222 -4.46 -4.24 2.94
C PHE A 222 -5.87 -3.63 2.90
N GLU A 223 -6.72 -3.96 3.86
CA GLU A 223 -8.13 -3.57 3.82
C GLU A 223 -8.40 -2.06 3.84
N HIS A 224 -7.48 -1.25 4.37
CA HIS A 224 -7.56 0.21 4.36
C HIS A 224 -6.61 0.84 3.34
N SER A 225 -5.93 0.04 2.50
CA SER A 225 -5.24 0.56 1.32
C SER A 225 -6.25 0.87 0.20
N VAL A 226 -5.81 1.67 -0.78
CA VAL A 226 -6.66 2.09 -1.90
C VAL A 226 -5.93 1.91 -3.22
N TYR A 227 -6.63 1.62 -4.31
CA TYR A 227 -6.07 1.57 -5.66
C TYR A 227 -6.99 2.32 -6.60
N THR A 228 -6.47 3.30 -7.35
CA THR A 228 -7.30 4.17 -8.18
C THR A 228 -6.59 4.62 -9.46
N VAL A 229 -7.35 4.82 -10.54
CA VAL A 229 -6.85 5.37 -11.81
C VAL A 229 -6.46 6.84 -11.71
N ALA A 230 -7.12 7.59 -10.81
CA ALA A 230 -6.86 9.00 -10.55
C ALA A 230 -7.16 9.33 -9.09
N SER A 231 -6.53 10.36 -8.53
CA SER A 231 -6.87 10.78 -7.17
C SER A 231 -8.34 11.25 -7.12
N PRO A 232 -9.08 10.97 -6.03
CA PRO A 232 -10.46 11.45 -5.90
C PRO A 232 -10.58 12.97 -6.02
N GLU A 233 -9.57 13.72 -5.58
CA GLU A 233 -9.50 15.17 -5.75
C GLU A 233 -9.42 15.58 -7.22
N ALA A 234 -8.58 14.93 -8.02
CA ALA A 234 -8.47 15.21 -9.46
C ALA A 234 -9.75 14.80 -10.21
N CYS A 235 -10.32 13.65 -9.88
CA CYS A 235 -11.59 13.19 -10.44
C CYS A 235 -12.73 14.17 -10.14
N ALA A 236 -12.83 14.65 -8.90
CA ALA A 236 -13.83 15.63 -8.48
C ALA A 236 -13.67 16.98 -9.22
N ALA A 237 -12.43 17.46 -9.37
CA ALA A 237 -12.13 18.69 -10.10
C ALA A 237 -12.49 18.61 -11.59
N ILE A 238 -12.42 17.42 -12.21
CA ILE A 238 -12.73 17.25 -13.64
C ILE A 238 -14.23 17.02 -13.86
N LEU A 239 -14.80 16.00 -13.20
CA LEU A 239 -16.18 15.55 -13.47
C LEU A 239 -17.22 16.46 -12.81
N TRP A 240 -16.93 16.97 -11.62
CA TRP A 240 -17.84 17.85 -10.87
C TRP A 240 -17.43 19.32 -10.88
N LYS A 241 -16.27 19.67 -11.46
CA LYS A 241 -15.70 21.03 -11.43
C LYS A 241 -15.53 21.57 -10.01
N ASP A 242 -15.35 20.67 -9.03
CA ASP A 242 -15.33 21.00 -7.61
C ASP A 242 -14.53 19.96 -6.83
N ALA A 243 -13.30 20.31 -6.43
CA ALA A 243 -12.40 19.42 -5.69
C ALA A 243 -12.93 19.06 -4.29
N THR A 244 -13.86 19.84 -3.73
CA THR A 244 -14.45 19.54 -2.41
C THR A 244 -15.35 18.31 -2.44
N LYS A 245 -15.76 17.85 -3.62
CA LYS A 245 -16.53 16.62 -3.84
C LYS A 245 -15.68 15.35 -3.92
N SER A 246 -14.45 15.37 -3.40
CA SER A 246 -13.55 14.22 -3.39
C SER A 246 -14.14 12.97 -2.71
N GLN A 247 -14.96 13.13 -1.67
CA GLN A 247 -15.65 11.99 -1.04
C GLN A 247 -16.67 11.31 -1.96
N GLN A 248 -17.41 12.11 -2.74
CA GLN A 248 -18.33 11.61 -3.75
C GLN A 248 -17.56 10.89 -4.86
N ALA A 249 -16.46 11.49 -5.34
CA ALA A 249 -15.60 10.88 -6.35
C ALA A 249 -14.96 9.56 -5.86
N ALA A 250 -14.47 9.50 -4.61
CA ALA A 250 -13.89 8.29 -4.04
C ALA A 250 -14.88 7.11 -4.02
N SER A 251 -16.15 7.40 -3.72
CA SER A 251 -17.22 6.38 -3.73
C SER A 251 -17.57 5.96 -5.15
N ALA A 252 -17.68 6.91 -6.09
CA ALA A 252 -17.98 6.62 -7.49
C ALA A 252 -16.86 5.83 -8.19
N LEU A 253 -15.61 6.07 -7.82
CA LEU A 253 -14.44 5.40 -8.38
C LEU A 253 -14.22 3.96 -7.86
N ARG A 254 -14.93 3.55 -6.79
CA ARG A 254 -14.82 2.19 -6.21
C ARG A 254 -13.37 1.81 -5.86
N ILE A 255 -12.69 2.66 -5.08
CA ILE A 255 -11.23 2.58 -4.85
C ILE A 255 -10.79 1.63 -3.73
N THR A 256 -11.73 1.03 -3.00
CA THR A 256 -11.41 0.26 -1.78
C THR A 256 -10.98 -1.17 -2.11
N ALA A 257 -10.26 -1.83 -1.20
CA ALA A 257 -9.89 -3.23 -1.37
C ALA A 257 -11.11 -4.13 -1.63
N TRP A 258 -12.21 -3.93 -0.90
CA TRP A 258 -13.45 -4.70 -1.08
C TRP A 258 -14.10 -4.48 -2.46
N ASP A 259 -14.17 -3.23 -2.91
CA ASP A 259 -14.66 -2.91 -4.25
C ASP A 259 -13.84 -3.62 -5.33
N LEU A 260 -12.51 -3.53 -5.23
CA LEU A 260 -11.61 -4.07 -6.24
C LEU A 260 -11.59 -5.61 -6.20
N LYS A 261 -11.89 -6.21 -5.06
CA LYS A 261 -12.08 -7.67 -4.94
C LYS A 261 -13.38 -8.10 -5.62
N GLU A 262 -14.48 -7.37 -5.43
CA GLU A 262 -15.76 -7.62 -6.11
C GLU A 262 -15.62 -7.45 -7.64
N LEU A 263 -14.82 -6.48 -8.08
CA LEU A 263 -14.50 -6.26 -9.50
C LEU A 263 -13.52 -7.29 -10.08
N GLY A 264 -12.99 -8.22 -9.28
CA GLY A 264 -12.03 -9.23 -9.72
C GLY A 264 -10.64 -8.68 -10.08
N ILE A 265 -10.28 -7.49 -9.60
CA ILE A 265 -8.99 -6.84 -9.88
C ILE A 265 -7.89 -7.36 -8.93
N ILE A 266 -8.24 -7.63 -7.67
CA ILE A 266 -7.29 -8.11 -6.66
C ILE A 266 -7.58 -9.53 -6.18
N ASP A 267 -6.54 -10.22 -5.72
CA ASP A 267 -6.58 -11.63 -5.33
C ASP A 267 -6.88 -11.80 -3.84
N HIS A 268 -6.28 -10.99 -2.97
CA HIS A 268 -6.50 -11.12 -1.52
C HIS A 268 -6.58 -9.77 -0.83
N ILE A 269 -7.40 -9.74 0.22
CA ILE A 269 -7.48 -8.64 1.15
C ILE A 269 -6.83 -9.06 2.46
N LEU A 270 -5.85 -8.29 2.89
CA LEU A 270 -5.13 -8.50 4.13
C LEU A 270 -5.82 -7.68 5.22
N PRO A 271 -6.28 -8.30 6.32
CA PRO A 271 -6.85 -7.56 7.42
C PRO A 271 -5.78 -6.68 8.06
N GLU A 272 -6.20 -5.53 8.59
CA GLU A 272 -5.36 -4.68 9.42
C GLU A 272 -5.72 -4.90 10.91
N PRO A 273 -4.80 -4.65 11.85
CA PRO A 273 -5.15 -4.60 13.26
C PRO A 273 -6.26 -3.60 13.54
N LEU A 274 -6.98 -3.78 14.64
CA LEU A 274 -7.98 -2.81 15.07
C LEU A 274 -7.32 -1.44 15.27
N GLY A 275 -7.80 -0.42 14.55
CA GLY A 275 -7.14 0.90 14.47
C GLY A 275 -6.31 1.12 13.21
N GLY A 276 -6.18 0.11 12.35
CA GLY A 276 -5.38 0.14 11.13
C GLY A 276 -3.90 -0.25 11.33
N ALA A 277 -3.16 -0.35 10.23
CA ALA A 277 -1.79 -0.83 10.16
C ALA A 277 -0.81 -0.08 11.08
N HIS A 278 -1.04 1.22 11.25
CA HIS A 278 -0.21 2.08 12.08
C HIS A 278 -0.43 1.86 13.59
N ALA A 279 -1.55 1.26 14.00
CA ALA A 279 -1.84 0.95 15.40
C ALA A 279 -1.00 -0.22 15.91
N ASN A 280 -0.72 -1.21 15.06
CA ASN A 280 0.20 -2.30 15.37
C ASN A 280 1.03 -2.73 14.13
N PRO A 281 2.12 -2.01 13.81
CA PRO A 281 2.94 -2.29 12.64
C PRO A 281 3.55 -3.70 12.61
N LEU A 282 3.95 -4.24 13.77
CA LEU A 282 4.55 -5.58 13.86
C LEU A 282 3.54 -6.69 13.58
N ALA A 283 2.32 -6.58 14.12
CA ALA A 283 1.25 -7.51 13.78
C ALA A 283 0.88 -7.42 12.30
N THR A 284 0.81 -6.20 11.76
CA THR A 284 0.55 -5.97 10.33
C THR A 284 1.62 -6.60 9.43
N ALA A 285 2.90 -6.44 9.77
CA ALA A 285 4.00 -7.06 9.06
C ALA A 285 3.98 -8.59 9.17
N SER A 286 3.55 -9.14 10.31
CA SER A 286 3.40 -10.59 10.50
C SER A 286 2.29 -11.15 9.61
N ILE A 287 1.14 -10.45 9.50
CA ILE A 287 0.05 -10.80 8.57
C ILE A 287 0.58 -10.81 7.14
N LEU A 288 1.29 -9.75 6.73
CA LEU A 288 1.89 -9.67 5.40
C LEU A 288 2.87 -10.83 5.15
N LYS A 289 3.80 -11.09 6.08
CA LYS A 289 4.81 -12.16 5.96
C LYS A 289 4.15 -13.51 5.70
N ASN A 290 3.13 -13.87 6.48
CA ASN A 290 2.46 -15.16 6.34
C ASN A 290 1.78 -15.29 4.97
N VAL A 291 1.01 -14.28 4.54
CA VAL A 291 0.32 -14.30 3.25
C VAL A 291 1.31 -14.34 2.07
N LEU A 292 2.45 -13.65 2.18
CA LEU A 292 3.50 -13.70 1.16
C LEU A 292 4.12 -15.11 1.07
N ILE A 293 4.37 -15.77 2.20
CA ILE A 293 4.91 -17.14 2.23
C ILE A 293 3.92 -18.10 1.58
N GLU A 294 2.65 -18.07 1.99
CA GLU A 294 1.59 -18.93 1.44
C GLU A 294 1.45 -18.76 -0.08
N ASN A 295 1.38 -17.52 -0.57
CA ASN A 295 1.29 -17.26 -2.01
C ASN A 295 2.56 -17.66 -2.76
N LEU A 296 3.75 -17.50 -2.16
CA LEU A 296 4.99 -17.95 -2.79
C LEU A 296 5.05 -19.47 -2.89
N GLU A 297 4.56 -20.21 -1.90
CA GLU A 297 4.47 -21.67 -1.94
C GLU A 297 3.57 -22.11 -3.09
N GLU A 298 2.35 -21.59 -3.17
CA GLU A 298 1.41 -21.86 -4.27
C GLU A 298 2.02 -21.57 -5.66
N LEU A 299 2.62 -20.39 -5.84
CA LEU A 299 3.20 -19.99 -7.13
C LEU A 299 4.46 -20.79 -7.48
N SER A 300 5.11 -21.43 -6.50
CA SER A 300 6.30 -22.26 -6.73
C SER A 300 5.95 -23.67 -7.21
N GLU A 301 4.71 -24.13 -6.99
CA GLU A 301 4.21 -25.39 -7.56
C GLU A 301 3.96 -25.30 -9.06
N LEU A 302 3.76 -24.08 -9.58
CA LEU A 302 3.54 -23.82 -11.00
C LEU A 302 4.86 -23.87 -11.78
N THR A 303 4.81 -24.38 -13.01
CA THR A 303 5.89 -24.18 -13.98
C THR A 303 5.99 -22.72 -14.41
N THR A 304 7.14 -22.34 -14.97
CA THR A 304 7.33 -21.00 -15.55
C THR A 304 6.22 -20.63 -16.54
N GLN A 305 5.89 -21.54 -17.47
CA GLN A 305 4.85 -21.30 -18.47
C GLN A 305 3.48 -21.09 -17.80
N GLN A 306 3.11 -21.94 -16.83
CA GLN A 306 1.85 -21.80 -16.10
C GLN A 306 1.77 -20.46 -15.35
N ARG A 307 2.87 -19.98 -14.76
CA ARG A 307 2.90 -18.65 -14.11
C ARG A 307 2.72 -17.53 -15.12
N GLN A 308 3.41 -17.58 -16.26
CA GLN A 308 3.27 -16.57 -17.31
C GLN A 308 1.84 -16.55 -17.89
N ASP A 309 1.25 -17.71 -18.12
CA ASP A 309 -0.13 -17.84 -18.60
C ASP A 309 -1.12 -17.31 -17.55
N LEU A 310 -0.93 -17.66 -16.27
CA LEU A 310 -1.73 -17.14 -15.16
C LEU A 310 -1.69 -15.61 -15.12
N ARG A 311 -0.48 -15.02 -15.20
CA ARG A 311 -0.29 -13.56 -15.23
C ARG A 311 -0.96 -12.96 -16.46
N TYR A 312 -0.75 -13.52 -17.64
CA TYR A 312 -1.36 -13.02 -18.87
C TYR A 312 -2.89 -13.03 -18.78
N HIS A 313 -3.49 -14.18 -18.42
CA HIS A 313 -4.94 -14.33 -18.36
C HIS A 313 -5.58 -13.44 -17.30
N LYS A 314 -4.94 -13.28 -16.13
CA LYS A 314 -5.38 -12.36 -15.08
C LYS A 314 -5.63 -10.96 -15.66
N PHE A 315 -4.64 -10.38 -16.33
CA PHE A 315 -4.78 -9.03 -16.88
C PHE A 315 -5.65 -9.00 -18.15
N ARG A 316 -5.59 -10.02 -19.00
CA ARG A 316 -6.36 -10.09 -20.25
C ARG A 316 -7.87 -10.12 -20.04
N ASN A 317 -8.30 -10.65 -18.90
CA ASN A 317 -9.71 -10.78 -18.49
C ASN A 317 -10.24 -9.55 -17.73
N ILE A 318 -9.41 -8.54 -17.46
CA ILE A 318 -9.88 -7.30 -16.81
C ILE A 318 -10.58 -6.42 -17.85
N GLY A 319 -11.87 -6.15 -17.59
CA GLY A 319 -12.70 -5.25 -18.39
C GLY A 319 -14.02 -5.89 -18.78
N VAL A 320 -15.11 -5.10 -18.73
CA VAL A 320 -16.45 -5.52 -19.14
C VAL A 320 -16.92 -4.60 -20.25
N PHE A 321 -17.30 -5.18 -21.39
CA PHE A 321 -17.78 -4.45 -22.56
C PHE A 321 -18.90 -5.24 -23.23
N THR A 322 -19.73 -4.53 -24.01
CA THR A 322 -20.79 -5.14 -24.82
C THR A 322 -20.34 -5.15 -26.27
N GLU A 323 -20.36 -6.32 -26.90
CA GLU A 323 -20.10 -6.46 -28.33
C GLU A 323 -21.31 -6.03 -29.15
N LEU A 324 -21.10 -5.27 -30.22
CA LEU A 324 -22.16 -4.99 -31.18
C LEU A 324 -22.38 -6.25 -32.02
N SER A 325 -23.58 -6.85 -31.93
CA SER A 325 -23.96 -7.95 -32.81
C SER A 325 -23.82 -7.49 -34.26
N ALA A 326 -22.93 -8.13 -35.02
CA ALA A 326 -22.78 -7.91 -36.45
C ALA A 326 -24.08 -8.34 -37.17
N ASN A 327 -25.05 -7.44 -37.23
CA ASN A 327 -26.16 -7.58 -38.16
C ASN A 327 -25.56 -7.59 -39.55
N HIS A 328 -25.70 -8.73 -40.21
CA HIS A 328 -25.18 -9.01 -41.54
C HIS A 328 -25.70 -7.93 -42.51
N CYS A 329 -24.77 -7.20 -43.15
CA CYS A 329 -25.03 -6.58 -44.44
C CYS A 329 -25.05 -7.67 -45.51
#